data_AF-A0A937MZA5-F1
#
_entry.id   AF-A0A937MZA5-F1
#
_cell.length_a   1.000
_cell.length_b   1.000
_cell.length_c   1.000
_cell.angle_alpha   90.00
_cell.angle_beta   90.00
_cell.angle_gamma   90.00
#
_symmetry.space_group_name_H-M   'P 1'
#
loop_
_entity.id
_entity.type
_entity.pdbx_description
1 polymer ?
#
loop_
_entity_poly.entity_id
_entity_poly.type
_entity_poly.pdbx_seq_one_letter_code
_entity_poly.pdbx_strand_id
1 'polypeptide(L)'
;MKKITFSIAAATILLIIILGGIYGGMSDRSNASLDTETVQNETARADMPALMATMNILQINEPTLPPDFSLMSVAEEEISLNQQKGKVTLLSFWATW
;
A
#
# COMPACT_ATOMS: atom_id res chain seq x y z
N MET A 1 50.68 12.29 8.18
CA MET A 1 49.44 13.11 8.29
C MET A 1 48.84 13.42 6.90
N LYS A 2 48.57 12.40 6.06
CA LYS A 2 48.05 12.55 4.68
C LYS A 2 46.65 11.96 4.45
N LYS A 3 46.07 11.33 5.48
CA LYS A 3 44.76 10.64 5.39
C LYS A 3 43.56 11.58 5.60
N ILE A 4 43.76 12.70 6.29
CA ILE A 4 42.66 13.64 6.65
C ILE A 4 42.27 14.52 5.45
N THR A 5 43.25 14.94 4.63
CA THR A 5 42.99 15.74 3.42
C THR A 5 42.28 14.96 2.32
N PHE A 6 42.49 13.64 2.22
CA PHE A 6 41.80 12.79 1.24
C PHE A 6 40.30 12.62 1.58
N SER A 7 39.94 12.61 2.86
CA SER A 7 38.54 12.50 3.31
C SER A 7 37.75 13.78 3.04
N ILE A 8 38.38 14.95 3.22
CA ILE A 8 37.74 16.26 2.95
C ILE A 8 37.49 16.45 1.45
N ALA A 9 38.44 16.03 0.60
CA ALA A 9 38.28 16.10 -0.86
C ALA A 9 37.19 15.16 -1.41
N ALA A 10 37.01 13.98 -0.79
CA ALA A 10 35.93 13.06 -1.17
C ALA A 10 34.55 13.61 -0.78
N ALA A 11 34.44 14.28 0.38
CA ALA A 11 33.19 14.88 0.84
C ALA A 11 32.73 16.06 -0.02
N THR A 12 33.66 16.88 -0.55
CA THR A 12 33.30 18.01 -1.43
C THR A 12 32.86 17.55 -2.81
N ILE A 13 33.47 16.49 -3.37
CA ILE A 13 33.04 15.90 -4.65
C ILE A 13 31.62 15.32 -4.54
N LEU A 14 31.30 14.64 -3.43
CA LEU A 14 29.97 14.09 -3.19
C LEU A 14 28.90 15.20 -3.10
N LEU A 15 29.20 16.31 -2.43
CA LEU A 15 28.30 17.45 -2.31
C LEU A 15 27.98 18.09 -3.68
N ILE A 16 28.98 18.22 -4.56
CA ILE A 16 28.80 18.78 -5.90
C ILE A 16 27.94 17.88 -6.78
N ILE A 17 28.07 16.55 -6.66
CA ILE A 17 27.21 15.60 -7.40
C ILE A 17 25.76 15.70 -6.94
N ILE A 18 25.54 15.79 -5.62
CA ILE A 18 24.19 15.95 -5.08
C ILE A 18 23.59 17.26 -5.57
N LEU A 19 24.29 18.39 -5.44
CA LEU A 19 23.83 19.70 -5.93
C LEU A 19 23.62 19.73 -7.46
N GLY A 20 24.53 19.16 -8.24
CA GLY A 20 24.39 19.07 -9.70
C GLY A 20 23.20 18.19 -10.13
N GLY A 21 22.91 17.12 -9.41
CA GLY A 21 21.77 16.24 -9.65
C GLY A 21 20.41 16.91 -9.42
N ILE A 22 20.30 17.77 -8.39
CA ILE A 22 19.06 18.53 -8.14
C ILE A 22 18.87 19.68 -9.13
N TYR A 23 19.95 20.33 -9.59
CA TYR A 23 19.85 21.42 -10.56
C TYR A 23 19.67 20.95 -12.02
N GLY A 24 20.17 19.77 -12.39
CA GLY A 24 20.00 19.21 -13.74
C GLY A 24 18.67 18.48 -13.97
N GLY A 25 17.89 18.21 -12.92
CA GLY A 25 16.62 17.46 -13.00
C GLY A 25 15.40 18.29 -13.38
N MET A 26 15.54 19.59 -13.65
CA MET A 26 14.41 20.49 -13.89
C MET A 26 14.61 21.37 -15.14
N SER A 27 14.80 20.73 -16.30
CA SER A 27 14.75 21.40 -17.60
C SER A 27 14.04 20.52 -18.64
N ASP A 28 12.80 20.91 -18.94
CA ASP A 28 11.97 20.57 -20.09
C ASP A 28 11.73 19.10 -20.49
N ARG A 29 10.54 18.63 -20.11
CA ARG A 29 9.68 17.85 -21.02
C ARG A 29 8.29 18.47 -21.07
N SER A 30 8.18 19.58 -21.78
CA SER A 30 6.96 20.00 -22.46
C SER A 30 6.70 19.06 -23.65
N ASN A 31 6.21 17.86 -23.37
CA ASN A 31 5.55 17.03 -24.37
C ASN A 31 4.04 17.17 -24.16
N ALA A 32 3.46 18.07 -24.95
CA ALA A 32 2.06 17.99 -25.29
C ALA A 32 1.87 16.74 -26.18
N SER A 33 1.36 15.65 -25.59
CA SER A 33 0.40 14.79 -26.28
C SER A 33 -0.93 14.97 -25.58
N LEU A 34 -1.84 15.62 -26.29
CA LEU A 34 -3.22 15.80 -25.93
C LEU A 34 -3.93 14.45 -26.07
N ASP A 35 -3.74 13.56 -25.10
CA ASP A 35 -4.55 12.37 -25.01
C ASP A 35 -5.88 12.77 -24.38
N THR A 36 -6.80 13.14 -25.26
CA THR A 36 -8.24 13.13 -24.98
C THR A 36 -8.63 11.66 -24.76
N GLU A 37 -8.38 11.14 -23.56
CA GLU A 37 -9.04 9.97 -22.99
C GLU A 37 -9.79 10.40 -21.71
N THR A 38 -10.56 11.46 -21.84
CA THR A 38 -11.59 11.84 -20.88
C THR A 38 -12.92 11.73 -21.61
N VAL A 39 -13.56 10.56 -21.55
CA VAL A 39 -15.02 10.30 -21.37
C VAL A 39 -15.26 8.80 -21.65
N GLN A 40 -14.69 7.90 -20.83
CA GLN A 40 -15.23 6.54 -20.64
C GLN A 40 -15.00 6.00 -19.21
N ASN A 41 -14.26 6.72 -18.35
CA ASN A 41 -13.81 6.22 -17.05
C ASN A 41 -14.47 6.94 -15.84
N GLU A 42 -15.56 7.67 -16.05
CA GLU A 42 -16.35 8.25 -14.94
C GLU A 42 -17.45 7.30 -14.46
N THR A 43 -18.08 6.54 -15.36
CA THR A 43 -19.10 5.54 -15.01
C THR A 43 -18.51 4.32 -14.31
N ALA A 44 -17.32 3.86 -14.72
CA ALA A 44 -16.66 2.69 -14.12
C ALA A 44 -16.22 2.91 -12.66
N ARG A 45 -15.99 4.16 -12.24
CA ARG A 45 -15.51 4.48 -10.89
C ARG A 45 -16.67 4.68 -9.89
N ALA A 46 -17.81 5.17 -10.37
CA ALA A 46 -19.01 5.36 -9.55
C ALA A 46 -19.70 4.03 -9.17
N ASP A 47 -19.51 2.97 -9.98
CA ASP A 47 -20.20 1.69 -9.80
C ASP A 47 -19.40 0.63 -9.02
N MET A 48 -18.11 0.86 -8.75
CA MET A 48 -17.28 -0.11 -8.00
C MET A 48 -17.78 -0.38 -6.57
N PRO A 49 -18.19 0.62 -5.77
CA PRO A 49 -18.75 0.37 -4.45
C PRO A 49 -20.05 -0.44 -4.51
N ALA A 50 -20.89 -0.22 -5.52
CA ALA A 50 -22.14 -0.96 -5.72
C ALA A 50 -21.89 -2.42 -6.11
N LEU A 51 -20.89 -2.67 -6.98
CA LEU A 51 -20.46 -4.03 -7.33
C LEU A 51 -19.83 -4.75 -6.13
N MET A 52 -18.97 -4.07 -5.36
CA MET A 52 -18.39 -4.61 -4.12
C MET A 52 -19.48 -4.99 -3.12
N ALA A 53 -20.47 -4.12 -2.91
CA ALA A 53 -21.61 -4.38 -2.04
C ALA A 53 -22.46 -5.57 -2.54
N THR A 54 -22.65 -5.72 -3.84
CA THR A 54 -23.35 -6.86 -4.45
C THR A 54 -22.60 -8.18 -4.19
N MET A 55 -21.27 -8.14 -4.17
CA MET A 55 -20.41 -9.29 -3.83
C MET A 55 -20.20 -9.45 -2.31
N ASN A 56 -20.89 -8.63 -1.49
CA ASN A 56 -20.72 -8.55 -0.04
C ASN A 56 -19.25 -8.31 0.40
N ILE A 57 -18.48 -7.64 -0.45
CA ILE A 57 -17.13 -7.18 -0.16
C ILE A 57 -17.25 -5.86 0.58
N LEU A 58 -16.96 -5.89 1.88
CA LEU A 58 -17.03 -4.71 2.73
C LEU A 58 -15.77 -3.86 2.53
N GLN A 59 -15.95 -2.59 2.15
CA GLN A 59 -14.87 -1.63 2.10
C GLN A 59 -14.59 -1.09 3.51
N ILE A 60 -13.58 -1.65 4.17
CA ILE A 60 -13.17 -1.24 5.52
C ILE A 60 -12.24 -0.03 5.40
N ASN A 61 -12.82 1.17 5.45
CA ASN A 61 -12.06 2.43 5.37
C ASN A 61 -11.55 2.90 6.75
N GLU A 62 -12.11 2.36 7.82
CA GLU A 62 -11.75 2.67 9.20
C GLU A 62 -11.68 1.38 10.01
N PRO A 63 -10.91 1.31 11.11
CA PRO A 63 -10.85 0.13 11.95
C PRO A 63 -12.24 -0.20 12.53
N THR A 64 -12.81 -1.32 12.10
CA THR A 64 -14.07 -1.86 12.63
C THR A 64 -13.81 -3.03 13.55
N LEU A 65 -14.59 -3.15 14.63
CA LEU A 65 -14.55 -4.33 15.48
C LEU A 65 -15.03 -5.55 14.67
N PRO A 66 -14.26 -6.65 14.62
CA PRO A 66 -14.71 -7.85 13.93
C PRO A 66 -15.93 -8.46 14.64
N PRO A 67 -16.87 -9.09 13.92
CA PRO A 67 -17.93 -9.86 14.53
C PRO A 67 -17.35 -10.99 15.39
N ASP A 68 -17.89 -11.17 16.58
CA ASP A 68 -17.53 -12.33 17.39
C ASP A 68 -18.27 -13.58 16.89
N PHE A 69 -17.62 -14.73 16.99
CA PHE A 69 -18.19 -16.01 16.61
C PHE A 69 -17.62 -17.12 17.49
N SER A 70 -18.40 -18.19 17.65
CA SER A 70 -17.95 -19.46 18.24
C SER A 70 -18.19 -20.57 17.21
N LEU A 71 -17.16 -21.34 16.92
CA LEU A 71 -17.19 -22.43 15.94
C LEU A 71 -16.52 -23.67 16.50
N MET A 72 -17.00 -24.84 16.07
CA MET A 72 -16.31 -26.09 16.32
C MET A 72 -15.10 -26.22 15.40
N SER A 73 -13.94 -26.55 15.95
CA SER A 73 -12.73 -26.80 15.19
C SER A 73 -12.76 -28.19 14.53
N VAL A 74 -11.82 -28.44 13.61
CA VAL A 74 -11.63 -29.76 13.01
C VAL A 74 -11.20 -30.82 14.05
N ALA A 75 -10.67 -30.37 15.19
CA ALA A 75 -10.30 -31.23 16.32
C ALA A 75 -11.41 -31.36 17.38
N GLU A 76 -12.65 -30.96 17.04
CA GLU A 76 -13.82 -31.03 17.95
C GLU A 76 -13.68 -30.16 19.21
N GLU A 77 -12.92 -29.07 19.13
CA GLU A 77 -12.82 -28.06 20.19
C GLU A 77 -13.65 -26.83 19.84
N GLU A 78 -14.40 -26.29 20.81
CA GLU A 78 -15.09 -25.01 20.63
C GLU A 78 -14.10 -23.84 20.72
N ILE A 79 -14.00 -23.07 19.63
CA ILE A 79 -13.09 -21.91 19.53
C ILE A 79 -13.92 -20.65 19.26
N SER A 80 -13.64 -19.59 20.02
CA SER A 80 -14.22 -18.26 19.77
C SER A 80 -13.18 -17.21 19.41
N LEU A 81 -13.57 -16.22 18.60
CA LEU A 81 -12.66 -15.12 18.23
C LEU A 81 -12.27 -14.30 19.47
N ASN A 82 -13.18 -14.11 20.42
CA ASN A 82 -12.93 -13.41 21.68
C ASN A 82 -11.73 -13.97 22.48
N GLN A 83 -11.48 -15.28 22.43
CA GLN A 83 -10.32 -15.92 23.08
C GLN A 83 -8.97 -15.46 22.51
N GLN A 84 -8.95 -14.86 21.31
CA GLN A 84 -7.75 -14.38 20.64
C GLN A 84 -7.48 -12.88 20.84
N LYS A 85 -8.27 -12.19 21.68
CA LYS A 85 -8.01 -10.78 22.01
C LYS A 85 -6.60 -10.58 22.58
N GLY A 86 -5.97 -9.48 22.17
CA GLY A 86 -4.57 -9.18 22.50
C GLY A 86 -3.54 -9.85 21.58
N LYS A 87 -3.98 -10.67 20.62
CA LYS A 87 -3.13 -11.27 19.59
C LYS A 87 -3.53 -10.76 18.19
N VAL A 88 -2.55 -10.45 17.36
CA VAL A 88 -2.78 -10.22 15.93
C VAL A 88 -3.10 -11.57 15.30
N THR A 89 -4.31 -11.71 14.77
CA THR A 89 -4.85 -12.99 14.28
C THR A 89 -5.22 -12.86 12.81
N LEU A 90 -4.73 -13.78 11.96
CA LEU A 90 -5.12 -13.90 10.56
C LEU A 90 -6.23 -14.95 10.43
N LEU A 91 -7.38 -14.56 9.89
CA LEU A 91 -8.45 -15.50 9.53
C LEU A 91 -8.34 -15.86 8.04
N SER A 92 -8.30 -17.15 7.76
CA SER A 92 -8.29 -17.69 6.39
C SER A 92 -9.55 -18.52 6.17
N PHE A 93 -10.41 -18.08 5.25
CA PHE A 93 -11.61 -18.81 4.84
C PHE A 93 -11.28 -19.63 3.59
N TRP A 94 -11.48 -20.95 3.67
CA TRP A 94 -11.13 -21.89 2.60
C TRP A 94 -12.13 -23.05 2.55
N ALA A 95 -12.08 -23.80 1.46
CA ALA A 95 -12.86 -25.02 1.28
C ALA A 95 -12.04 -26.07 0.50
N THR A 96 -12.45 -27.34 0.58
CA THR A 96 -11.74 -28.48 -0.03
C THR A 96 -12.09 -28.72 -1.51
N TRP A 97 -13.12 -28.06 -2.03
CA TRP A 97 -13.62 -28.23 -3.40
C TRP A 97 -12.85 -27.39 -4.42
#